data_AF-A0A317XC47-F1
#
_entry.id   AF-A0A317XC47-F1
#
_cell.length_a   1.000
_cell.length_b   1.000
_cell.length_c   1.000
_cell.angle_alpha   90.00
_cell.angle_beta   90.00
_cell.angle_gamma   90.00
#
_symmetry.space_group_name_H-M   'P 1'
#
loop_
_entity.id
_entity.type
_entity.pdbx_description
1 polymer ?
#
loop_
_entity_poly.entity_id
_entity_poly.type
_entity_poly.pdbx_seq_one_letter_code
_entity_poly.pdbx_strand_id
1 'polypeptide(L)'
;MEPSPLGQLGKLPYEIRLEIYERLFTMKNTPLSIFSSSRAIYKEITDRLYDTLNIHLTPSLKDPWIEVHCQRMRLHWSIHDYCLDCQHRFARVPYHKVNLVVHIYAPDPRDPGQIVLLWQKTDYLVGLLQNATIASLVVRLREDQGHDWQEGGHVVESIPYPNGTRPDHHIVFLPFCCLSNVRELHIVPDTRRMDRVTDWGLVNYGRDFILNNGYRNYNDGPLSQDREYRDIVREFDDIDALVRDTNFFLETRLNDLPGHTAAMLRLARAAHWPPEKMGNTSRVKRCLLDIRQYPRSVALHDPGLKSESFRVEGLTDLYRLSGYRSLRWSWREWCKRYPQGLLPNRDNSTLGAAPWYDWSFEVLSLTGKYYENIRNYQQRNWGTDEPGCRRRCFEQDWCTDCRRIGYQTGCDQDCESLHEIDYVEYWDQDSDNHASEIDYIS
;
A
#
# COMPACT_ATOMS: atom_id res chain seq x y z
N MET A 1 -4.17 -25.01 -49.49
CA MET A 1 -4.33 -23.72 -48.79
C MET A 1 -3.23 -23.63 -47.76
N GLU A 2 -2.48 -22.53 -47.74
CA GLU A 2 -1.56 -22.28 -46.63
C GLU A 2 -2.35 -22.17 -45.32
N PRO A 3 -1.85 -22.75 -44.22
CA PRO A 3 -2.50 -22.62 -42.92
C PRO A 3 -2.55 -21.14 -42.52
N SER A 4 -3.75 -20.64 -42.23
CA SER A 4 -3.92 -19.26 -41.77
C SER A 4 -3.08 -19.01 -40.51
N PRO A 5 -2.41 -17.86 -40.38
CA PRO A 5 -1.67 -17.50 -39.16
C PRO A 5 -2.60 -17.29 -37.94
N LEU A 6 -3.92 -17.27 -38.16
CA LEU A 6 -4.98 -17.25 -37.15
C LEU A 6 -5.51 -18.66 -36.81
N GLY A 7 -4.97 -19.72 -37.43
CA GLY A 7 -5.47 -21.08 -37.27
C GLY A 7 -6.94 -21.21 -37.69
N GLN A 8 -7.74 -21.92 -36.89
CA GLN A 8 -9.17 -22.11 -37.16
C GLN A 8 -9.98 -20.81 -37.04
N LEU A 9 -9.52 -19.81 -36.27
CA LEU A 9 -10.17 -18.50 -36.21
C LEU A 9 -10.11 -17.77 -37.56
N GLY A 10 -9.11 -18.08 -38.39
CA GLY A 10 -9.00 -17.53 -39.73
C GLY A 10 -10.17 -17.90 -40.66
N LYS A 11 -10.98 -18.91 -40.29
CA LYS A 11 -12.21 -19.28 -41.02
C LYS A 11 -13.38 -18.34 -40.74
N LEU A 12 -13.34 -17.60 -39.64
CA LEU A 12 -14.38 -16.66 -39.28
C LEU A 12 -14.16 -15.32 -40.02
N PRO A 13 -15.22 -14.56 -40.34
CA PRO A 13 -15.07 -13.17 -40.74
C PRO A 13 -14.37 -12.35 -39.65
N TYR A 14 -13.73 -11.25 -40.06
CA TYR A 14 -13.01 -10.35 -39.14
C TYR A 14 -13.93 -9.83 -38.04
N GLU A 15 -15.16 -9.44 -38.41
CA GLU A 15 -16.17 -8.88 -37.52
C GLU A 15 -16.56 -9.87 -36.41
N ILE A 16 -16.67 -11.17 -36.75
CA ILE A 16 -16.99 -12.21 -35.77
C ILE A 16 -15.82 -12.47 -34.81
N ARG A 17 -14.58 -12.48 -35.33
CA ARG A 17 -13.40 -12.61 -34.45
C ARG A 17 -13.30 -11.46 -33.46
N LEU A 18 -13.60 -10.25 -33.92
CA LEU A 18 -13.63 -9.07 -33.06
C LEU A 18 -14.65 -9.20 -31.94
N GLU A 19 -15.89 -9.60 -32.23
CA GLU A 19 -16.89 -9.86 -31.19
C GLU A 19 -16.45 -10.93 -30.19
N ILE A 20 -15.74 -11.96 -30.66
CA ILE A 20 -15.14 -12.98 -29.78
C ILE A 20 -14.11 -12.35 -28.85
N TYR A 21 -13.21 -11.51 -29.35
CA TYR A 21 -12.22 -10.83 -28.51
C TYR A 21 -12.88 -9.89 -27.49
N GLU A 22 -13.87 -9.09 -27.90
CA GLU A 22 -14.64 -8.21 -27.02
C GLU A 22 -15.34 -9.01 -25.91
N ARG A 23 -15.95 -10.16 -26.25
CA ARG A 23 -16.56 -11.06 -25.26
C ARG A 23 -15.52 -11.69 -24.32
N LEU A 24 -14.39 -12.15 -24.84
CA LEU A 24 -13.31 -12.71 -24.01
C LEU A 24 -12.77 -11.69 -23.02
N PHE A 25 -12.67 -10.42 -23.44
CA PHE A 25 -12.24 -9.37 -22.54
C PHE A 25 -13.32 -8.91 -21.56
N THR A 26 -14.61 -9.08 -21.84
CA THR A 26 -15.66 -8.77 -20.85
C THR A 26 -15.87 -9.90 -19.85
N MET A 27 -15.42 -11.12 -20.15
CA MET A 27 -15.45 -12.23 -19.21
C MET A 27 -14.56 -11.96 -17.98
N LYS A 28 -15.16 -12.17 -16.80
CA LYS A 28 -14.45 -12.10 -15.51
C LYS A 28 -13.42 -13.23 -15.44
N ASN A 29 -12.25 -12.92 -14.90
CA ASN A 29 -11.16 -13.88 -14.63
C ASN A 29 -10.58 -14.60 -15.86
N THR A 30 -10.90 -14.18 -17.09
CA THR A 30 -10.24 -14.72 -18.28
C THR A 30 -8.83 -14.15 -18.37
N PRO A 31 -7.79 -15.00 -18.34
CA PRO A 31 -6.41 -14.53 -18.48
C PRO A 31 -6.20 -13.94 -19.87
N LEU A 32 -5.43 -12.85 -19.98
CA LEU A 32 -5.05 -12.27 -21.28
C LEU A 32 -3.94 -13.08 -21.99
N SER A 33 -3.92 -14.41 -21.78
CA SER A 33 -2.99 -15.33 -22.45
C SER A 33 -3.23 -15.39 -23.97
N ILE A 34 -4.38 -14.92 -24.45
CA ILE A 34 -4.67 -14.78 -25.88
C ILE A 34 -3.64 -13.90 -26.61
N PHE A 35 -3.03 -12.93 -25.93
CA PHE A 35 -1.93 -12.13 -26.49
C PHE A 35 -0.69 -12.97 -26.81
N SER A 36 -0.55 -14.13 -26.18
CA SER A 36 0.57 -15.06 -26.39
C SER A 36 0.22 -16.21 -27.35
N SER A 37 -1.03 -16.33 -27.81
CA SER A 37 -1.50 -17.48 -28.60
C SER A 37 -1.04 -17.47 -30.07
N SER A 38 -0.95 -16.29 -30.69
CA SER A 38 -0.44 -16.13 -32.06
C SER A 38 -0.02 -14.69 -32.30
N ARG A 39 1.06 -14.48 -33.06
CA ARG A 39 1.49 -13.14 -33.49
C ARG A 39 0.40 -12.43 -34.31
N ALA A 40 -0.37 -13.16 -35.11
CA ALA A 40 -1.45 -12.57 -35.90
C ALA A 40 -2.64 -12.15 -35.02
N ILE A 41 -3.03 -12.98 -34.05
CA ILE A 41 -4.08 -12.64 -33.07
C ILE A 41 -3.63 -11.44 -32.23
N TYR A 42 -2.39 -11.45 -31.75
CA TYR A 42 -1.80 -10.33 -31.04
C TYR A 42 -1.87 -9.03 -31.85
N LYS A 43 -1.46 -9.07 -33.12
CA LYS A 43 -1.54 -7.90 -34.00
C LYS A 43 -2.98 -7.42 -34.18
N GLU A 44 -3.90 -8.32 -34.48
CA GLU A 44 -5.32 -8.00 -34.70
C GLU A 44 -5.97 -7.31 -33.49
N ILE A 45 -5.68 -7.79 -32.27
CA ILE A 45 -6.18 -7.19 -31.04
C ILE A 45 -5.45 -5.87 -30.74
N THR A 46 -4.11 -5.87 -30.81
CA THR A 46 -3.32 -4.69 -30.43
C THR A 46 -3.52 -3.50 -31.36
N ASP A 47 -3.78 -3.71 -32.66
CA ASP A 47 -4.10 -2.65 -33.61
C ASP A 47 -5.42 -1.92 -33.26
N ARG A 48 -6.30 -2.56 -32.49
CA ARG A 48 -7.55 -1.97 -31.99
C ARG A 48 -7.42 -1.38 -30.57
N LEU A 49 -6.49 -1.92 -29.78
CA LEU A 49 -6.03 -1.31 -28.52
C LEU A 49 -5.12 -0.10 -28.72
N TYR A 50 -4.65 0.16 -29.94
CA TYR A 50 -3.92 1.37 -30.39
C TYR A 50 -4.77 2.65 -30.34
N ASP A 51 -5.57 2.76 -29.28
CA ASP A 51 -6.43 3.85 -28.90
C ASP A 51 -6.07 4.22 -27.44
N THR A 52 -6.95 4.96 -26.79
CA THR A 52 -6.81 5.40 -25.41
C THR A 52 -7.37 4.35 -24.45
N LEU A 53 -6.55 3.95 -23.48
CA LEU A 53 -6.97 3.17 -22.32
C LEU A 53 -7.18 4.15 -21.16
N ASN A 54 -8.43 4.40 -20.79
CA ASN A 54 -8.78 5.29 -19.69
C ASN A 54 -8.88 4.50 -18.40
N ILE A 55 -8.16 4.91 -17.37
CA ILE A 55 -8.23 4.35 -16.02
C ILE A 55 -8.81 5.43 -15.11
N HIS A 56 -9.83 5.10 -14.32
CA HIS A 56 -10.48 6.04 -13.41
C HIS A 56 -10.25 5.59 -11.96
N LEU A 57 -9.74 6.51 -11.15
CA LEU A 57 -9.52 6.37 -9.72
C LEU A 57 -10.41 7.40 -9.00
N THR A 58 -11.53 6.94 -8.44
CA THR A 58 -12.47 7.81 -7.70
C THR A 58 -12.21 7.77 -6.20
N PRO A 59 -12.48 8.86 -5.45
CA PRO A 59 -12.34 8.90 -3.99
C PRO A 59 -13.45 8.16 -3.23
N SER A 60 -14.38 7.51 -3.93
CA SER A 60 -15.55 6.85 -3.35
C SER A 60 -15.29 5.38 -3.01
N LEU A 61 -15.85 4.94 -1.88
CA LEU A 61 -15.89 3.53 -1.47
C LEU A 61 -16.94 2.70 -2.22
N LYS A 62 -17.96 3.36 -2.78
CA LYS A 62 -19.04 2.67 -3.51
C LYS A 62 -18.60 2.26 -4.91
N ASP A 63 -17.62 2.97 -5.44
CA ASP A 63 -17.10 2.76 -6.77
C ASP A 63 -16.02 1.67 -6.77
N PRO A 64 -15.74 1.07 -7.95
CA PRO A 64 -14.62 0.17 -8.10
C PRO A 64 -13.29 0.79 -7.62
N TRP A 65 -12.38 -0.08 -7.20
CA TRP A 65 -11.00 0.29 -6.89
C TRP A 65 -10.29 0.88 -8.10
N ILE A 66 -10.43 0.22 -9.25
CA ILE A 66 -9.95 0.70 -10.55
C ILE A 66 -11.02 0.42 -11.59
N GLU A 67 -11.39 1.43 -12.36
CA GLU A 67 -12.27 1.28 -13.51
C GLU A 67 -11.49 1.57 -14.79
N VAL A 68 -11.62 0.70 -15.80
CA VAL A 68 -10.85 0.81 -17.04
C VAL A 68 -11.76 0.75 -18.25
N HIS A 69 -11.60 1.73 -19.15
CA HIS A 69 -12.42 1.89 -20.35
C HIS A 69 -11.54 1.98 -21.59
N CYS A 70 -11.88 1.25 -22.64
CA CYS A 70 -11.33 1.44 -23.99
C CYS A 70 -12.47 1.54 -24.99
N GLN A 71 -12.71 2.74 -25.52
CA GLN A 71 -13.89 3.04 -26.34
C GLN A 71 -13.90 2.24 -27.64
N ARG A 72 -12.78 2.17 -28.36
CA ARG A 72 -12.68 1.47 -29.65
C ARG A 72 -12.89 -0.04 -29.54
N MET A 73 -12.56 -0.64 -28.40
CA MET A 73 -12.86 -2.06 -28.12
C MET A 73 -14.15 -2.27 -27.31
N ARG A 74 -14.90 -1.20 -27.00
CA ARG A 74 -16.08 -1.25 -26.11
C ARG A 74 -15.80 -2.00 -24.81
N LEU A 75 -14.58 -1.80 -24.32
CA LEU A 75 -14.06 -2.50 -23.16
C LEU A 75 -14.44 -1.74 -21.91
N HIS A 76 -14.97 -2.47 -20.93
CA HIS A 76 -15.24 -1.94 -19.60
C HIS A 76 -14.84 -2.97 -18.54
N TRP A 77 -13.86 -2.62 -17.71
CA TRP A 77 -13.35 -3.45 -16.62
C TRP A 77 -13.48 -2.72 -15.29
N SER A 78 -13.87 -3.45 -14.26
CA SER A 78 -13.95 -2.94 -12.89
C SER A 78 -13.27 -3.90 -11.94
N ILE A 79 -12.22 -3.41 -11.27
CA ILE A 79 -11.53 -4.09 -10.19
C ILE A 79 -12.15 -3.57 -8.89
N HIS A 80 -12.75 -4.45 -8.09
CA HIS A 80 -13.44 -4.06 -6.86
C HIS A 80 -12.59 -4.28 -5.61
N ASP A 81 -11.57 -5.12 -5.71
CA ASP A 81 -10.70 -5.53 -4.62
C ASP A 81 -9.29 -5.86 -5.13
N TYR A 82 -8.36 -6.01 -4.19
CA TYR A 82 -7.05 -6.58 -4.48
C TYR A 82 -7.24 -8.01 -4.97
N CYS A 83 -6.92 -8.28 -6.22
CA CYS A 83 -7.11 -9.59 -6.83
C CYS A 83 -5.86 -9.96 -7.65
N LEU A 84 -5.17 -11.04 -7.28
CA LEU A 84 -3.99 -11.54 -7.99
C LEU A 84 -4.29 -11.84 -9.47
N ASP A 85 -5.47 -12.40 -9.75
CA ASP A 85 -5.90 -12.65 -11.13
C ASP A 85 -6.05 -11.36 -11.93
N CYS A 86 -6.59 -10.29 -11.31
CA CYS A 86 -6.60 -8.96 -11.90
C CYS A 86 -5.16 -8.46 -12.12
N GLN A 87 -4.24 -8.63 -11.16
CA GLN A 87 -2.86 -8.20 -11.34
C GLN A 87 -2.19 -8.89 -12.54
N HIS A 88 -2.29 -10.22 -12.63
CA HIS A 88 -1.74 -10.97 -13.76
C HIS A 88 -2.37 -10.60 -15.10
N ARG A 89 -3.67 -10.28 -15.08
CA ARG A 89 -4.41 -9.82 -16.26
C ARG A 89 -3.89 -8.45 -16.73
N PHE A 90 -3.82 -7.47 -15.85
CA PHE A 90 -3.40 -6.10 -16.18
C PHE A 90 -1.92 -5.98 -16.52
N ALA A 91 -1.06 -6.81 -15.92
CA ALA A 91 0.38 -6.84 -16.24
C ALA A 91 0.67 -7.25 -17.70
N ARG A 92 -0.29 -7.90 -18.38
CA ARG A 92 -0.14 -8.38 -19.77
C ARG A 92 -0.70 -7.44 -20.84
N VAL A 93 -1.27 -6.30 -20.44
CA VAL A 93 -1.75 -5.30 -21.38
C VAL A 93 -0.55 -4.73 -22.15
N PRO A 94 -0.65 -4.54 -23.48
CA PRO A 94 0.45 -4.06 -24.31
C PRO A 94 0.65 -2.54 -24.18
N TYR A 95 1.05 -2.05 -23.00
CA TYR A 95 1.16 -0.60 -22.71
C TYR A 95 2.11 0.18 -23.65
N HIS A 96 3.01 -0.50 -24.34
CA HIS A 96 3.90 0.08 -25.34
C HIS A 96 3.20 0.41 -26.68
N LYS A 97 1.91 0.09 -26.81
CA LYS A 97 1.08 0.34 -27.99
C LYS A 97 -0.17 1.17 -27.71
N VAL A 98 -0.44 1.52 -26.44
CA VAL A 98 -1.67 2.21 -26.04
C VAL A 98 -1.33 3.59 -25.48
N ASN A 99 -2.26 4.52 -25.61
CA ASN A 99 -2.20 5.80 -24.90
C ASN A 99 -2.91 5.61 -23.55
N LEU A 100 -2.14 5.57 -22.47
CA LEU A 100 -2.69 5.37 -21.13
C LEU A 100 -3.11 6.72 -20.54
N VAL A 101 -4.38 6.86 -20.16
CA VAL A 101 -4.88 8.08 -19.50
C VAL A 101 -5.45 7.70 -18.14
N VAL A 102 -4.84 8.17 -17.07
CA VAL A 102 -5.28 7.94 -15.69
C VAL A 102 -6.00 9.19 -15.19
N HIS A 103 -7.29 9.07 -14.92
CA HIS A 103 -8.13 10.11 -14.33
C HIS A 103 -8.19 9.90 -12.82
N ILE A 104 -7.66 10.86 -12.06
CA ILE A 104 -7.71 10.88 -10.60
C ILE A 104 -8.65 12.00 -10.18
N TYR A 105 -9.71 11.64 -9.49
CA TYR A 105 -10.77 12.56 -9.09
C TYR A 105 -10.49 13.16 -7.71
N ALA A 106 -10.68 14.47 -7.56
CA ALA A 106 -10.37 15.20 -6.32
C ALA A 106 -11.21 14.67 -5.14
N PRO A 107 -10.61 14.45 -3.96
CA PRO A 107 -11.36 14.06 -2.76
C PRO A 107 -12.16 15.24 -2.18
N ASP A 108 -13.19 14.94 -1.38
CA ASP A 108 -13.83 15.94 -0.50
C ASP A 108 -12.90 16.23 0.69
N PRO A 109 -12.41 17.47 0.88
CA PRO A 109 -11.53 17.82 2.00
C PRO A 109 -12.15 17.57 3.38
N ARG A 110 -13.48 17.48 3.47
CA ARG A 110 -14.22 17.21 4.71
C ARG A 110 -14.28 15.73 5.07
N ASP A 111 -13.91 14.84 4.14
CA ASP A 111 -13.75 13.40 4.37
C ASP A 111 -12.30 12.99 4.08
N PRO A 112 -11.35 13.29 4.97
CA PRO A 112 -9.92 13.07 4.73
C PRO A 112 -9.54 11.58 4.58
N GLY A 113 -10.45 10.64 4.86
CA GLY A 113 -10.25 9.25 4.49
C GLY A 113 -10.15 9.03 2.97
N GLN A 114 -10.73 9.92 2.17
CA GLN A 114 -10.72 9.82 0.70
C GLN A 114 -9.34 9.96 0.09
N ILE A 115 -8.47 10.84 0.62
CA ILE A 115 -7.08 10.94 0.13
C ILE A 115 -6.26 9.70 0.47
N VAL A 116 -6.52 9.07 1.63
CA VAL A 116 -5.90 7.78 1.99
C VAL A 116 -6.35 6.67 1.03
N LEU A 117 -7.65 6.65 0.67
CA LEU A 117 -8.17 5.69 -0.31
C LEU A 117 -7.54 5.92 -1.70
N LEU A 118 -7.43 7.17 -2.15
CA LEU A 118 -6.80 7.51 -3.42
C LEU A 118 -5.32 7.12 -3.45
N TRP A 119 -4.58 7.34 -2.36
CA TRP A 119 -3.22 6.84 -2.21
C TRP A 119 -3.16 5.33 -2.43
N GLN A 120 -3.98 4.55 -1.73
CA GLN A 120 -4.02 3.09 -1.86
C GLN A 120 -4.37 2.63 -3.28
N LYS A 121 -5.34 3.28 -3.93
CA LYS A 121 -5.74 2.98 -5.32
C LYS A 121 -4.60 3.29 -6.30
N THR A 122 -3.90 4.40 -6.08
CA THR A 122 -2.78 4.84 -6.93
C THR A 122 -1.56 3.93 -6.75
N ASP A 123 -1.15 3.66 -5.52
CA ASP A 123 -0.05 2.75 -5.21
C ASP A 123 -0.30 1.35 -5.81
N TYR A 124 -1.53 0.85 -5.70
CA TYR A 124 -1.92 -0.41 -6.34
C TYR A 124 -1.80 -0.33 -7.88
N LEU A 125 -2.31 0.73 -8.52
CA LEU A 125 -2.19 0.92 -9.97
C LEU A 125 -0.73 0.97 -10.42
N VAL A 126 0.12 1.73 -9.72
CA VAL A 126 1.55 1.82 -10.04
C VAL A 126 2.21 0.46 -9.88
N GLY A 127 1.87 -0.31 -8.84
CA GLY A 127 2.33 -1.69 -8.68
C GLY A 127 1.96 -2.60 -9.87
N LEU A 128 0.81 -2.39 -10.51
CA LEU A 128 0.44 -3.10 -11.75
C LEU A 128 1.30 -2.70 -12.95
N LEU A 129 1.76 -1.45 -12.97
CA LEU A 129 2.46 -0.82 -14.10
C LEU A 129 3.99 -0.85 -13.96
N GLN A 130 4.54 -1.16 -12.78
CA GLN A 130 5.95 -1.01 -12.45
C GLN A 130 6.90 -1.73 -13.44
N ASN A 131 6.49 -2.87 -13.97
CA ASN A 131 7.27 -3.67 -14.92
C ASN A 131 6.85 -3.47 -16.40
N ALA A 132 5.91 -2.58 -16.66
CA ALA A 132 5.42 -2.31 -18.01
C ALA A 132 6.37 -1.36 -18.76
N THR A 133 6.44 -1.52 -20.08
CA THR A 133 6.95 -0.47 -20.96
C THR A 133 5.76 0.36 -21.44
N ILE A 134 5.75 1.65 -21.11
CA ILE A 134 4.60 2.54 -21.34
C ILE A 134 4.98 3.54 -22.44
N ALA A 135 4.22 3.52 -23.54
CA ALA A 135 4.49 4.42 -24.67
C ALA A 135 4.08 5.87 -24.37
N SER A 136 2.90 6.06 -23.79
CA SER A 136 2.41 7.38 -23.41
C SER A 136 1.51 7.25 -22.19
N LEU A 137 1.75 8.08 -21.18
CA LEU A 137 0.98 8.17 -19.94
C LEU A 137 0.53 9.61 -19.73
N VAL A 138 -0.78 9.80 -19.55
CA VAL A 138 -1.36 11.08 -19.16
C VAL A 138 -2.06 10.91 -17.83
N VAL A 139 -1.65 11.64 -16.80
CA VAL A 139 -2.37 11.71 -15.53
C VAL A 139 -3.21 12.98 -15.52
N ARG A 140 -4.51 12.83 -15.35
CA ARG A 140 -5.48 13.93 -15.30
C ARG A 140 -5.99 14.09 -13.88
N LEU A 141 -5.79 15.27 -13.31
CA LEU A 141 -6.30 15.63 -11.99
C LEU A 141 -7.65 16.32 -12.19
N ARG A 142 -8.73 15.56 -11.95
CA ARG A 142 -10.12 15.89 -12.28
C ARG A 142 -10.86 16.49 -11.10
N GLU A 143 -11.76 17.43 -11.37
CA GLU A 143 -12.79 17.86 -10.42
C GLU A 143 -13.78 16.71 -10.19
N ASP A 144 -14.30 16.59 -8.97
CA ASP A 144 -15.35 15.61 -8.64
C ASP A 144 -16.40 16.21 -7.71
N GLN A 145 -17.67 16.10 -8.08
CA GLN A 145 -18.81 16.56 -7.28
C GLN A 145 -18.70 18.02 -6.77
N GLY A 146 -18.00 18.89 -7.49
CA GLY A 146 -17.77 20.29 -7.09
C GLY A 146 -16.53 20.50 -6.21
N HIS A 147 -15.77 19.45 -5.94
CA HIS A 147 -14.47 19.49 -5.27
C HIS A 147 -13.34 19.50 -6.30
N ASP A 148 -12.37 20.37 -6.09
CA ASP A 148 -11.17 20.52 -6.92
C ASP A 148 -9.92 20.30 -6.04
N TRP A 149 -8.76 20.09 -6.65
CA TRP A 149 -7.47 19.94 -5.96
C TRP A 149 -6.95 21.25 -5.35
N GLN A 150 -7.72 22.33 -5.48
CA GLN A 150 -7.50 23.62 -4.85
C GLN A 150 -8.84 24.16 -4.29
N GLU A 151 -8.77 24.90 -3.20
CA GLU A 151 -9.89 25.59 -2.59
C GLU A 151 -9.46 27.00 -2.17
N GLY A 152 -10.32 28.01 -2.37
CA GLY A 152 -10.02 29.38 -1.95
C GLY A 152 -8.78 30.03 -2.60
N GLY A 153 -8.20 29.44 -3.65
CA GLY A 153 -6.94 29.93 -4.23
C GLY A 153 -5.68 29.33 -3.59
N HIS A 154 -5.84 28.27 -2.80
CA HIS A 154 -4.77 27.48 -2.22
C HIS A 154 -4.94 26.01 -2.61
N VAL A 155 -3.83 25.28 -2.73
CA VAL A 155 -3.87 23.83 -2.93
C VAL A 155 -4.51 23.14 -1.72
N VAL A 156 -5.30 22.09 -1.96
CA VAL A 156 -5.94 21.34 -0.88
C VAL A 156 -4.91 20.44 -0.19
N GLU A 157 -4.96 20.44 1.15
CA GLU A 157 -4.26 19.50 2.02
C GLU A 157 -5.28 18.95 3.03
N SER A 158 -5.85 17.79 2.73
CA SER A 158 -6.93 17.19 3.54
C SER A 158 -6.43 16.68 4.89
N ILE A 159 -5.13 16.34 4.97
CA ILE A 159 -4.49 15.86 6.20
C ILE A 159 -3.21 16.67 6.41
N PRO A 160 -3.13 17.48 7.48
CA PRO A 160 -1.94 18.28 7.76
C PRO A 160 -0.68 17.43 7.93
N TYR A 161 0.38 17.78 7.22
CA TYR A 161 1.70 17.17 7.35
C TYR A 161 2.49 17.80 8.51
N PRO A 162 3.15 17.01 9.39
CA PRO A 162 3.73 17.54 10.64
C PRO A 162 4.89 18.52 10.46
N ASN A 163 5.62 18.48 9.33
CA ASN A 163 6.84 19.28 9.10
C ASN A 163 6.85 19.98 7.73
N GLY A 164 5.72 20.55 7.31
CA GLY A 164 5.64 21.29 6.05
C GLY A 164 4.26 21.15 5.43
N THR A 165 4.16 21.44 4.14
CA THR A 165 2.93 21.26 3.37
C THR A 165 3.07 20.02 2.50
N ARG A 166 2.06 19.15 2.50
CA ARG A 166 1.98 18.02 1.56
C ARG A 166 0.61 18.03 0.87
N PRO A 167 0.47 18.83 -0.20
CA PRO A 167 -0.76 18.92 -0.95
C PRO A 167 -1.26 17.55 -1.43
N ASP A 168 -2.57 17.36 -1.48
CA ASP A 168 -3.20 16.07 -1.83
C ASP A 168 -2.79 15.59 -3.23
N HIS A 169 -2.59 16.51 -4.18
CA HIS A 169 -2.15 16.17 -5.52
C HIS A 169 -0.70 15.63 -5.56
N HIS A 170 0.17 16.05 -4.62
CA HIS A 170 1.49 15.44 -4.45
C HIS A 170 1.37 14.01 -3.92
N ILE A 171 0.46 13.77 -2.97
CA ILE A 171 0.22 12.43 -2.39
C ILE A 171 -0.16 11.45 -3.51
N VAL A 172 -1.12 11.79 -4.37
CA VAL A 172 -1.53 10.88 -5.46
C VAL A 172 -0.56 10.85 -6.65
N PHE A 173 0.33 11.83 -6.79
CA PHE A 173 1.34 11.81 -7.85
C PHE A 173 2.55 10.96 -7.48
N LEU A 174 2.96 11.00 -6.20
CA LEU A 174 4.20 10.42 -5.72
C LEU A 174 4.42 8.93 -6.09
N PRO A 175 3.41 8.04 -6.05
CA PRO A 175 3.61 6.65 -6.46
C PRO A 175 4.08 6.52 -7.91
N PHE A 176 3.66 7.41 -8.82
CA PHE A 176 4.07 7.35 -10.23
C PHE A 176 5.58 7.53 -10.41
N CYS A 177 6.28 8.16 -9.44
CA CYS A 177 7.72 8.31 -9.46
C CYS A 177 8.48 6.97 -9.39
N CYS A 178 7.82 5.89 -8.95
CA CYS A 178 8.38 4.53 -8.98
C CYS A 178 8.23 3.83 -10.34
N LEU A 179 7.61 4.47 -11.34
CA LEU A 179 7.52 3.91 -12.68
C LEU A 179 8.85 4.04 -13.42
N SER A 180 9.09 3.08 -14.31
CA SER A 180 10.23 3.07 -15.23
C SER A 180 9.76 2.68 -16.63
N ASN A 181 10.57 2.97 -17.64
CA ASN A 181 10.29 2.70 -19.05
C ASN A 181 9.06 3.45 -19.60
N VAL A 182 8.83 4.67 -19.13
CA VAL A 182 7.80 5.58 -19.65
C VAL A 182 8.42 6.47 -20.71
N ARG A 183 7.91 6.45 -21.95
CA ARG A 183 8.48 7.26 -23.04
C ARG A 183 7.93 8.68 -23.10
N GLU A 184 6.67 8.85 -22.75
CA GLU A 184 6.00 10.13 -22.73
C GLU A 184 5.09 10.20 -21.50
N LEU A 185 5.15 11.34 -20.80
CA LEU A 185 4.39 11.60 -19.58
C LEU A 185 3.86 13.03 -19.62
N HIS A 186 2.56 13.19 -19.35
CA HIS A 186 1.92 14.49 -19.15
C HIS A 186 1.05 14.47 -17.91
N ILE A 187 1.13 15.52 -17.11
CA ILE A 187 0.26 15.74 -15.96
C ILE A 187 -0.62 16.93 -16.31
N VAL A 188 -1.93 16.74 -16.29
CA VAL A 188 -2.89 17.73 -16.79
C VAL A 188 -3.91 18.05 -15.70
N PRO A 189 -3.95 19.30 -15.21
CA PRO A 189 -5.05 19.76 -14.36
C PRO A 189 -6.32 19.94 -15.19
N ASP A 190 -7.47 19.59 -14.63
CA ASP A 190 -8.75 19.77 -15.34
C ASP A 190 -9.22 21.24 -15.33
N THR A 191 -8.78 22.02 -14.35
CA THR A 191 -9.15 23.43 -14.21
C THR A 191 -7.95 24.35 -14.41
N ARG A 192 -8.15 25.46 -15.13
CA ARG A 192 -7.15 26.54 -15.23
C ARG A 192 -6.85 27.18 -13.88
N ARG A 193 -7.75 27.02 -12.90
CA ARG A 193 -7.60 27.55 -11.56
C ARG A 193 -6.56 26.76 -10.78
N MET A 194 -6.64 25.43 -10.83
CA MET A 194 -5.59 24.55 -10.30
C MET A 194 -4.24 24.87 -10.94
N ASP A 195 -4.20 24.95 -12.27
CA ASP A 195 -2.96 25.22 -13.02
C ASP A 195 -2.21 26.47 -12.55
N ARG A 196 -2.95 27.52 -12.14
CA ARG A 196 -2.38 28.79 -11.66
C ARG A 196 -1.95 28.80 -10.21
N VAL A 197 -2.59 27.98 -9.37
CA VAL A 197 -2.42 27.98 -7.91
C VAL A 197 -1.39 26.93 -7.48
N THR A 198 -1.29 25.84 -8.22
CA THR A 198 -0.40 24.73 -7.92
C THR A 198 1.05 25.11 -8.19
N ASP A 199 1.90 24.88 -7.19
CA ASP A 199 3.34 24.77 -7.42
C ASP A 199 3.63 23.43 -8.11
N TRP A 200 3.92 23.49 -9.40
CA TRP A 200 4.22 22.30 -10.20
C TRP A 200 5.66 21.81 -10.04
N GLY A 201 6.49 22.41 -9.16
CA GLY A 201 7.91 22.07 -9.00
C GLY A 201 8.15 20.58 -8.76
N LEU A 202 7.50 19.99 -7.74
CA LEU A 202 7.67 18.56 -7.42
C LEU A 202 7.17 17.66 -8.57
N VAL A 203 6.04 18.02 -9.19
CA VAL A 203 5.45 17.26 -10.29
C VAL A 203 6.31 17.33 -11.56
N ASN A 204 6.85 18.50 -11.88
CA ASN A 204 7.73 18.72 -13.02
C ASN A 204 9.05 17.97 -12.84
N TYR A 205 9.63 18.03 -11.65
CA TYR A 205 10.82 17.24 -11.32
C TYR A 205 10.55 15.75 -11.41
N GLY A 206 9.46 15.27 -10.77
CA GLY A 206 9.09 13.86 -10.82
C GLY A 206 8.80 13.36 -12.23
N ARG A 207 8.24 14.21 -13.10
CA ARG A 207 8.07 13.91 -14.53
C ARG A 207 9.40 13.71 -15.24
N ASP A 208 10.36 14.62 -15.04
CA ASP A 208 11.71 14.48 -15.59
C ASP A 208 12.40 13.21 -15.05
N PHE A 209 12.30 12.96 -13.75
CA PHE A 209 12.81 11.76 -13.09
C PHE A 209 12.25 10.47 -13.73
N ILE A 210 10.93 10.39 -13.95
CA ILE A 210 10.29 9.23 -14.57
C ILE A 210 10.76 9.03 -16.02
N LEU A 211 10.78 10.11 -16.82
CA LEU A 211 11.15 10.05 -18.24
C LEU A 211 12.62 9.65 -18.47
N ASN A 212 13.50 10.01 -17.53
CA ASN A 212 14.92 9.62 -17.56
C ASN A 212 15.21 8.28 -16.86
N ASN A 213 14.17 7.53 -16.45
CA ASN A 213 14.28 6.27 -15.71
C ASN A 213 15.05 6.42 -14.39
N GLY A 214 14.92 7.54 -13.69
CA GLY A 214 15.63 7.84 -12.45
C GLY A 214 15.43 6.77 -11.37
N TYR A 215 14.24 6.16 -11.30
CA TYR A 215 13.95 5.08 -10.35
C TYR A 215 14.84 3.84 -10.52
N ARG A 216 15.14 3.49 -11.78
CA ARG A 216 15.96 2.32 -12.11
C ARG A 216 17.46 2.65 -12.18
N ASN A 217 17.75 3.87 -12.59
CA ASN A 217 19.10 4.35 -12.81
C ASN A 217 19.53 5.18 -11.61
N TYR A 218 19.81 6.46 -11.82
CA TYR A 218 20.21 7.41 -10.81
C TYR A 218 19.45 8.73 -11.02
N ASN A 219 19.41 9.54 -9.98
CA ASN A 219 18.77 10.86 -9.99
C ASN A 219 19.68 11.91 -10.68
N ASP A 220 19.89 11.78 -11.99
CA ASP A 220 20.79 12.64 -12.78
C ASP A 220 20.14 13.23 -14.04
N GLY A 221 18.80 13.31 -14.06
CA GLY A 221 18.04 13.92 -15.16
C GLY A 221 18.42 15.39 -15.42
N PRO A 222 18.03 15.96 -16.57
CA PRO A 222 18.31 17.36 -16.92
C PRO A 222 17.95 18.38 -15.83
N LEU A 223 16.84 18.17 -15.10
CA LEU A 223 16.44 19.08 -14.03
C LEU A 223 17.26 18.94 -12.74
N SER A 224 18.05 17.87 -12.58
CA SER A 224 18.88 17.65 -11.38
C SER A 224 19.96 18.72 -11.16
N GLN A 225 20.40 19.38 -12.23
CA GLN A 225 21.43 20.42 -12.19
C GLN A 225 20.84 21.83 -12.08
N ASP A 226 19.52 21.97 -12.19
CA ASP A 226 18.85 23.25 -12.11
C ASP A 226 18.74 23.69 -10.64
N ARG A 227 19.13 24.94 -10.38
CA ARG A 227 19.14 25.53 -9.04
C ARG A 227 17.74 25.64 -8.45
N GLU A 228 16.71 25.80 -9.29
CA GLU A 228 15.32 25.93 -8.83
C GLU A 228 14.82 24.65 -8.16
N TYR A 229 15.34 23.49 -8.54
CA TYR A 229 14.91 22.19 -8.02
C TYR A 229 15.81 21.64 -6.91
N ARG A 230 16.83 22.39 -6.46
CA ARG A 230 17.89 21.88 -5.56
C ARG A 230 17.38 21.17 -4.30
N ASP A 231 16.32 21.68 -3.71
CA ASP A 231 15.73 21.07 -2.51
C ASP A 231 14.92 19.82 -2.85
N ILE A 232 14.20 19.82 -3.98
CA ILE A 232 13.42 18.68 -4.47
C ILE A 232 14.33 17.53 -4.92
N VAL A 233 15.45 17.83 -5.58
CA VAL A 233 16.44 16.82 -6.03
C VAL A 233 16.82 15.87 -4.89
N ARG A 234 17.07 16.41 -3.70
CA ARG A 234 17.45 15.63 -2.52
C ARG A 234 16.36 14.67 -2.04
N GLU A 235 15.09 15.03 -2.24
CA GLU A 235 13.97 14.14 -1.92
C GLU A 235 13.89 12.95 -2.88
N PHE A 236 14.38 13.10 -4.12
CA PHE A 236 14.37 12.06 -5.15
C PHE A 236 15.63 11.18 -5.16
N ASP A 237 16.67 11.52 -4.39
CA ASP A 237 17.85 10.65 -4.19
C ASP A 237 17.48 9.32 -3.51
N ASP A 238 16.43 9.32 -2.69
CA ASP A 238 15.82 8.12 -2.09
C ASP A 238 14.29 8.22 -2.19
N ILE A 239 13.78 8.11 -3.42
CA ILE A 239 12.34 8.18 -3.69
C ILE A 239 11.55 7.08 -2.96
N ASP A 240 12.16 5.90 -2.74
CA ASP A 240 11.55 4.85 -1.94
C ASP A 240 11.32 5.32 -0.50
N ALA A 241 12.29 5.99 0.13
CA ALA A 241 12.10 6.59 1.45
C ALA A 241 10.94 7.60 1.47
N LEU A 242 10.80 8.45 0.45
CA LEU A 242 9.73 9.45 0.39
C LEU A 242 8.33 8.80 0.25
N VAL A 243 8.21 7.79 -0.61
CA VAL A 243 6.98 7.00 -0.77
C VAL A 243 6.63 6.28 0.53
N ARG A 244 7.63 5.70 1.20
CA ARG A 244 7.47 4.96 2.46
C ARG A 244 7.08 5.88 3.60
N ASP A 245 7.70 7.05 3.68
CA ASP A 245 7.37 8.11 4.64
C ASP A 245 5.92 8.57 4.48
N THR A 246 5.49 8.81 3.25
CA THR A 246 4.09 9.18 2.94
C THR A 246 3.12 8.06 3.31
N ASN A 247 3.45 6.81 2.97
CA ASN A 247 2.63 5.66 3.35
C ASN A 247 2.53 5.51 4.88
N PHE A 248 3.64 5.67 5.59
CA PHE A 248 3.68 5.56 7.05
C PHE A 248 2.88 6.70 7.72
N PHE A 249 3.00 7.93 7.22
CA PHE A 249 2.16 9.06 7.60
C PHE A 249 0.67 8.73 7.45
N LEU A 250 0.23 8.31 6.26
CA LEU A 250 -1.19 8.04 5.99
C LEU A 250 -1.72 6.87 6.84
N GLU A 251 -0.96 5.79 6.97
CA GLU A 251 -1.34 4.62 7.79
C GLU A 251 -1.47 4.97 9.28
N THR A 252 -0.60 5.85 9.78
CA THR A 252 -0.63 6.34 11.16
C THR A 252 -1.81 7.28 11.37
N ARG A 253 -1.97 8.29 10.51
CA ARG A 253 -3.06 9.27 10.60
C ARG A 253 -4.42 8.61 10.49
N LEU A 254 -4.56 7.58 9.66
CA LEU A 254 -5.80 6.83 9.50
C LEU A 254 -6.39 6.33 10.83
N ASN A 255 -5.57 6.05 11.84
CA ASN A 255 -6.00 5.67 13.19
C ASN A 255 -6.96 6.69 13.84
N ASP A 256 -6.74 7.97 13.54
CA ASP A 256 -7.40 9.10 14.19
C ASP A 256 -8.32 9.88 13.24
N LEU A 257 -8.27 9.61 11.93
CA LEU A 257 -9.06 10.36 10.96
C LEU A 257 -10.57 10.17 11.17
N PRO A 258 -11.34 11.27 11.18
CA PRO A 258 -12.80 11.23 11.18
C PRO A 258 -13.32 10.87 9.78
N GLY A 259 -14.64 10.68 9.69
CA GLY A 259 -15.34 10.45 8.43
C GLY A 259 -15.62 8.97 8.16
N HIS A 260 -16.66 8.74 7.34
CA HIS A 260 -17.10 7.40 6.98
C HIS A 260 -16.04 6.66 6.18
N THR A 261 -15.31 7.35 5.29
CA THR A 261 -14.27 6.70 4.48
C THR A 261 -13.14 6.19 5.36
N ALA A 262 -12.64 7.00 6.28
CA ALA A 262 -11.61 6.58 7.24
C ALA A 262 -12.08 5.42 8.12
N ALA A 263 -13.33 5.45 8.60
CA ALA A 263 -13.92 4.38 9.40
C ALA A 263 -13.95 3.04 8.65
N MET A 264 -14.35 3.06 7.37
CA MET A 264 -14.40 1.87 6.53
C MET A 264 -13.00 1.38 6.13
N LEU A 265 -12.04 2.27 5.91
CA LEU A 265 -10.64 1.90 5.70
C LEU A 265 -10.02 1.24 6.94
N ARG A 266 -10.34 1.72 8.15
CA ARG A 266 -9.94 1.07 9.40
C ARG A 266 -10.59 -0.31 9.54
N LEU A 267 -11.86 -0.46 9.16
CA LEU A 267 -12.54 -1.76 9.09
C LEU A 267 -11.87 -2.70 8.09
N ALA A 268 -11.53 -2.21 6.90
CA ALA A 268 -10.81 -2.99 5.88
C ALA A 268 -9.46 -3.44 6.42
N ARG A 269 -8.70 -2.57 7.08
CA ARG A 269 -7.44 -2.94 7.72
C ARG A 269 -7.64 -4.02 8.79
N ALA A 270 -8.65 -3.89 9.65
CA ALA A 270 -8.98 -4.90 10.64
C ALA A 270 -9.35 -6.23 10.00
N ALA A 271 -10.22 -6.25 8.98
CA ALA A 271 -10.63 -7.48 8.31
C ALA A 271 -9.48 -8.30 7.70
N HIS A 272 -8.31 -7.69 7.50
CA HIS A 272 -7.13 -8.32 6.91
C HIS A 272 -5.93 -8.42 7.90
N TRP A 273 -6.14 -8.30 9.22
CA TRP A 273 -5.09 -8.30 10.25
C TRP A 273 -5.04 -9.58 11.11
N PRO A 274 -3.86 -10.17 11.40
CA PRO A 274 -3.32 -11.27 10.61
C PRO A 274 -4.08 -12.62 10.84
N PRO A 275 -3.82 -13.77 10.16
CA PRO A 275 -2.96 -14.07 9.02
C PRO A 275 -3.58 -15.05 7.96
N GLU A 276 -2.78 -15.30 6.92
CA GLU A 276 -2.60 -16.56 6.15
C GLU A 276 -3.49 -16.95 4.97
N LYS A 277 -4.81 -16.69 4.94
CA LYS A 277 -5.64 -17.27 3.85
C LYS A 277 -5.43 -16.68 2.45
N MET A 278 -4.70 -15.58 2.29
CA MET A 278 -4.48 -14.96 0.99
C MET A 278 -3.00 -14.71 0.67
N GLY A 279 -2.08 -15.67 0.86
CA GLY A 279 -0.74 -15.61 0.23
C GLY A 279 0.16 -14.39 0.53
N ASN A 280 -0.27 -13.46 1.39
CA ASN A 280 0.26 -12.11 1.48
C ASN A 280 0.73 -11.86 2.91
N THR A 281 1.78 -12.57 3.29
CA THR A 281 2.63 -12.20 4.44
C THR A 281 3.32 -10.84 4.24
N SER A 282 3.03 -10.12 3.15
CA SER A 282 3.73 -8.90 2.75
C SER A 282 3.40 -7.68 3.61
N ARG A 283 2.14 -7.41 4.00
CA ARG A 283 1.81 -6.13 4.69
C ARG A 283 2.48 -6.01 6.06
N VAL A 284 2.38 -7.04 6.88
CA VAL A 284 2.99 -7.09 8.23
C VAL A 284 4.52 -7.12 8.14
N LYS A 285 5.08 -7.97 7.27
CA LYS A 285 6.53 -8.01 7.03
C LYS A 285 7.05 -6.68 6.48
N ARG A 286 6.33 -6.06 5.55
CA ARG A 286 6.66 -4.76 4.95
C ARG A 286 6.56 -3.65 5.97
N CYS A 287 5.54 -3.63 6.85
CA CYS A 287 5.49 -2.68 7.96
C CYS A 287 6.71 -2.79 8.88
N LEU A 288 7.11 -4.01 9.28
CA LEU A 288 8.33 -4.21 10.07
C LEU A 288 9.60 -3.79 9.31
N LEU A 289 9.69 -4.09 8.01
CA LEU A 289 10.81 -3.65 7.17
C LEU A 289 10.84 -2.12 7.04
N ASP A 290 9.70 -1.47 6.91
CA ASP A 290 9.60 -0.01 6.77
C ASP A 290 10.03 0.67 8.08
N ILE A 291 9.59 0.17 9.25
CA ILE A 291 10.05 0.62 10.58
C ILE A 291 11.58 0.48 10.71
N ARG A 292 12.13 -0.63 10.22
CA ARG A 292 13.56 -0.94 10.27
C ARG A 292 14.39 -0.05 9.32
N GLN A 293 13.91 0.16 8.10
CA GLN A 293 14.69 0.85 7.05
C GLN A 293 14.57 2.38 7.15
N TYR A 294 13.46 2.88 7.70
CA TYR A 294 13.11 4.31 7.76
C TYR A 294 12.77 4.79 9.18
N PRO A 295 13.71 4.69 10.14
CA PRO A 295 13.46 5.07 11.54
C PRO A 295 13.12 6.56 11.71
N ARG A 296 13.53 7.43 10.77
CA ARG A 296 13.17 8.85 10.78
C ARG A 296 11.67 9.07 10.55
N SER A 297 11.04 8.28 9.67
CA SER A 297 9.60 8.35 9.45
C SER A 297 8.82 7.90 10.68
N VAL A 298 9.33 6.87 11.38
CA VAL A 298 8.78 6.45 12.67
C VAL A 298 8.86 7.57 13.69
N ALA A 299 10.06 8.16 13.88
CA ALA A 299 10.27 9.23 14.83
C ALA A 299 9.43 10.49 14.52
N LEU A 300 9.11 10.73 13.25
CA LEU A 300 8.30 11.87 12.83
C LEU A 300 6.80 11.64 13.01
N HIS A 301 6.28 10.50 12.56
CA HIS A 301 4.83 10.29 12.43
C HIS A 301 4.23 9.47 13.58
N ASP A 302 4.99 8.51 14.13
CA ASP A 302 4.55 7.71 15.28
C ASP A 302 5.68 7.54 16.31
N PRO A 303 6.03 8.62 17.04
CA PRO A 303 7.13 8.58 18.00
C PRO A 303 6.89 7.50 19.05
N GLY A 304 7.79 6.53 19.12
CA GLY A 304 7.66 5.39 20.01
C GLY A 304 6.62 4.36 19.61
N LEU A 305 6.17 4.36 18.35
CA LEU A 305 5.16 3.43 17.83
C LEU A 305 3.88 3.37 18.67
N LYS A 306 3.49 4.50 19.28
CA LYS A 306 2.35 4.56 20.21
C LYS A 306 1.04 4.27 19.48
N SER A 307 0.86 4.89 18.32
CA SER A 307 -0.33 4.72 17.49
C SER A 307 -0.42 3.29 16.96
N GLU A 308 0.72 2.70 16.60
CA GLU A 308 0.83 1.30 16.25
C GLU A 308 0.41 0.38 17.40
N SER A 309 0.93 0.59 18.62
CA SER A 309 0.56 -0.22 19.79
C SER A 309 -0.94 -0.14 20.09
N PHE A 310 -1.51 1.06 20.14
CA PHE A 310 -2.96 1.23 20.35
C PHE A 310 -3.78 0.53 19.27
N ARG A 311 -3.30 0.57 18.02
CA ARG A 311 -3.94 -0.15 16.92
C ARG A 311 -3.91 -1.66 17.13
N VAL A 312 -2.77 -2.23 17.50
CA VAL A 312 -2.66 -3.67 17.73
C VAL A 312 -3.51 -4.12 18.91
N GLU A 313 -3.54 -3.34 19.99
CA GLU A 313 -4.42 -3.59 21.15
C GLU A 313 -5.89 -3.58 20.74
N GLY A 314 -6.36 -2.52 20.07
CA GLY A 314 -7.75 -2.41 19.63
C GLY A 314 -8.17 -3.54 18.67
N LEU A 315 -7.27 -3.99 17.79
CA LEU A 315 -7.52 -5.14 16.92
C LEU A 315 -7.60 -6.45 17.70
N THR A 316 -6.76 -6.62 18.72
CA THR A 316 -6.77 -7.79 19.59
C THR A 316 -8.08 -7.86 20.38
N ASP A 317 -8.56 -6.73 20.91
CA ASP A 317 -9.82 -6.66 21.63
C ASP A 317 -11.02 -6.93 20.71
N LEU A 318 -11.02 -6.37 19.49
CA LEU A 318 -12.02 -6.65 18.47
C LEU A 318 -12.15 -8.16 18.18
N TYR A 319 -11.02 -8.88 18.15
CA TYR A 319 -11.00 -10.31 17.92
C TYR A 319 -11.45 -11.12 19.12
N ARG A 320 -10.98 -10.75 20.33
CA ARG A 320 -11.43 -11.34 21.59
C ARG A 320 -12.94 -11.26 21.75
N LEU A 321 -13.52 -10.08 21.52
CA LEU A 321 -14.96 -9.86 21.62
C LEU A 321 -15.77 -10.72 20.65
N SER A 322 -15.20 -11.07 19.49
CA SER A 322 -15.83 -11.98 18.53
C SER A 322 -15.66 -13.47 18.84
N GLY A 323 -14.95 -13.81 19.93
CA GLY A 323 -14.44 -15.16 20.18
C GLY A 323 -13.57 -15.67 19.02
N TYR A 324 -12.78 -14.77 18.43
CA TYR A 324 -11.91 -14.97 17.26
C TYR A 324 -12.63 -15.44 15.98
N ARG A 325 -13.97 -15.40 15.94
CA ARG A 325 -14.73 -15.76 14.74
C ARG A 325 -14.54 -14.75 13.61
N SER A 326 -14.18 -13.51 13.94
CA SER A 326 -13.88 -12.42 13.02
C SER A 326 -12.84 -12.78 11.96
N LEU A 327 -11.85 -13.60 12.32
CA LEU A 327 -10.79 -14.06 11.42
C LEU A 327 -11.32 -14.91 10.25
N ARG A 328 -12.53 -15.46 10.37
CA ARG A 328 -13.18 -16.28 9.34
C ARG A 328 -14.28 -15.54 8.60
N TRP A 329 -14.56 -14.29 8.96
CA TRP A 329 -15.60 -13.51 8.31
C TRP A 329 -15.15 -13.12 6.90
N SER A 330 -16.04 -13.30 5.93
CA SER A 330 -15.88 -12.67 4.62
C SER A 330 -15.96 -11.15 4.77
N TRP A 331 -15.42 -10.40 3.79
CA TRP A 331 -15.57 -8.93 3.75
C TRP A 331 -17.04 -8.49 3.88
N ARG A 332 -17.96 -9.23 3.25
CA ARG A 332 -19.41 -8.96 3.36
C ARG A 332 -19.94 -9.09 4.78
N GLU A 333 -19.44 -10.06 5.55
CA GLU A 333 -19.83 -10.25 6.95
C GLU A 333 -19.26 -9.14 7.84
N TRP A 334 -18.02 -8.70 7.58
CA TRP A 334 -17.44 -7.51 8.22
C TRP A 334 -18.30 -6.26 8.00
N CYS A 335 -18.66 -5.95 6.75
CA CYS A 335 -19.52 -4.81 6.43
C CYS A 335 -20.93 -4.92 7.03
N LYS A 336 -21.47 -6.15 7.16
CA LYS A 336 -22.79 -6.36 7.79
C LYS A 336 -22.75 -6.04 9.28
N ARG A 337 -21.66 -6.37 9.96
CA ARG A 337 -21.50 -6.17 11.42
C ARG A 337 -21.10 -4.75 11.78
N TYR A 338 -20.29 -4.12 10.93
CA TYR A 338 -19.81 -2.75 11.11
C TYR A 338 -20.18 -1.90 9.89
N PRO A 339 -21.48 -1.63 9.67
CA PRO A 339 -21.94 -0.91 8.47
C PRO A 339 -21.43 0.53 8.40
N GLN A 340 -21.00 1.09 9.53
CA GLN A 340 -20.42 2.44 9.62
C GLN A 340 -18.88 2.44 9.70
N GLY A 341 -18.25 1.26 9.58
CA GLY A 341 -16.82 1.11 9.80
C GLY A 341 -16.44 1.01 11.28
N LEU A 342 -15.16 1.14 11.57
CA LEU A 342 -14.64 1.22 12.94
C LEU A 342 -14.55 2.69 13.39
N LEU A 343 -14.51 2.97 14.70
CA LEU A 343 -14.30 4.31 15.26
C LEU A 343 -12.82 4.61 15.54
N PRO A 344 -12.38 5.88 15.54
CA PRO A 344 -10.98 6.25 15.78
C PRO A 344 -10.44 5.63 17.08
N ASN A 345 -9.15 5.33 17.12
CA ASN A 345 -8.55 4.62 18.25
C ASN A 345 -8.52 5.46 19.55
N ARG A 346 -8.80 6.77 19.49
CA ARG A 346 -8.83 7.68 20.66
C ARG A 346 -10.04 7.47 21.58
N ASP A 347 -11.11 6.86 21.09
CA ASP A 347 -12.38 6.73 21.84
C ASP A 347 -12.43 5.47 22.74
N ASN A 348 -11.28 5.03 23.25
CA ASN A 348 -11.16 3.86 24.15
C ASN A 348 -11.65 4.13 25.60
N SER A 349 -12.64 4.99 25.79
CA SER A 349 -13.37 5.09 27.06
C SER A 349 -14.37 3.95 27.31
N THR A 350 -14.49 2.96 26.41
CA THR A 350 -15.51 1.88 26.52
C THR A 350 -15.00 0.45 26.43
N LEU A 351 -13.70 0.19 26.33
CA LEU A 351 -13.14 -1.16 26.43
C LEU A 351 -12.29 -1.24 27.69
N GLY A 352 -12.89 -1.84 28.72
CA GLY A 352 -12.38 -1.85 30.10
C GLY A 352 -10.95 -2.35 30.22
N ALA A 353 -10.28 -1.84 31.26
CA ALA A 353 -8.96 -2.26 31.69
C ALA A 353 -8.80 -3.79 31.70
N ALA A 354 -7.71 -4.25 31.10
CA ALA A 354 -7.36 -5.66 30.93
C ALA A 354 -7.16 -6.41 32.26
N PRO A 355 -7.38 -7.74 32.26
CA PRO A 355 -6.57 -8.67 33.03
C PRO A 355 -5.42 -9.17 32.13
N TRP A 356 -4.20 -8.77 32.44
CA TRP A 356 -2.98 -8.99 31.65
C TRP A 356 -2.39 -10.42 31.69
N TYR A 357 -3.11 -11.45 32.16
CA TYR A 357 -2.50 -12.73 32.54
C TYR A 357 -3.15 -14.03 32.05
N ASP A 358 -3.98 -14.00 31.00
CA ASP A 358 -4.54 -15.25 30.45
C ASP A 358 -4.51 -15.25 28.92
N TRP A 359 -3.31 -15.43 28.36
CA TRP A 359 -3.09 -15.51 26.92
C TRP A 359 -3.21 -16.97 26.49
N SER A 360 -4.28 -17.34 25.77
CA SER A 360 -4.30 -18.62 25.07
C SER A 360 -3.25 -18.60 23.93
N PHE A 361 -2.41 -19.64 23.91
CA PHE A 361 -1.27 -19.82 22.99
C PHE A 361 -1.63 -19.68 21.49
N GLU A 362 -2.90 -19.88 21.10
CA GLU A 362 -3.38 -19.72 19.72
C GLU A 362 -3.37 -18.26 19.21
N VAL A 363 -3.37 -17.27 20.10
CA VAL A 363 -3.40 -15.83 19.72
C VAL A 363 -1.99 -15.31 19.47
N LEU A 364 -1.02 -15.79 20.25
CA LEU A 364 0.40 -15.50 20.07
C LEU A 364 0.98 -16.12 18.79
N SER A 365 0.39 -17.20 18.26
CA SER A 365 0.88 -17.78 17.00
C SER A 365 0.53 -16.92 15.76
N LEU A 366 -0.54 -16.10 15.82
CA LEU A 366 -1.04 -15.35 14.66
C LEU A 366 -0.43 -13.94 14.54
N THR A 367 -0.19 -13.26 15.67
CA THR A 367 0.42 -11.91 15.74
C THR A 367 1.74 -11.86 16.50
N GLY A 368 2.13 -12.93 17.22
CA GLY A 368 3.14 -12.87 18.29
C GLY A 368 4.48 -12.33 17.83
N LYS A 369 5.03 -12.85 16.72
CA LYS A 369 6.31 -12.33 16.19
C LYS A 369 6.21 -10.84 15.81
N TYR A 370 5.08 -10.37 15.27
CA TYR A 370 4.91 -8.95 14.96
C TYR A 370 4.84 -8.09 16.24
N TYR A 371 3.95 -8.46 17.17
CA TYR A 371 3.75 -7.73 18.41
C TYR A 371 5.03 -7.69 19.26
N GLU A 372 5.72 -8.82 19.37
CA GLU A 372 7.01 -8.92 20.05
C GLU A 372 8.06 -8.04 19.41
N ASN A 373 8.13 -7.97 18.07
CA ASN A 373 9.07 -7.08 17.38
C ASN A 373 8.77 -5.60 17.65
N ILE A 374 7.51 -5.19 17.65
CA ILE A 374 7.11 -3.81 17.99
C ILE A 374 7.46 -3.49 19.45
N ARG A 375 7.14 -4.40 20.39
CA ARG A 375 7.48 -4.24 21.81
C ARG A 375 9.00 -4.13 22.01
N ASN A 376 9.78 -5.03 21.41
CA ASN A 376 11.25 -5.00 21.50
C ASN A 376 11.83 -3.70 20.94
N TYR A 377 11.29 -3.20 19.81
CA TYR A 377 11.67 -1.90 19.25
C TYR A 377 11.37 -0.75 20.22
N GLN A 378 10.21 -0.74 20.87
CA GLN A 378 9.83 0.30 21.84
C GLN A 378 10.73 0.30 23.07
N GLN A 379 10.96 -0.89 23.67
CA GLN A 379 11.78 -1.03 24.88
C GLN A 379 13.21 -0.53 24.67
N ARG A 380 13.80 -0.78 23.50
CA ARG A 380 15.20 -0.38 23.19
C ARG A 380 15.40 1.08 22.85
N ASN A 381 14.36 1.78 22.42
CA ASN A 381 14.47 3.16 21.94
C ASN A 381 13.83 4.19 22.87
N TRP A 382 12.89 3.77 23.72
CA TRP A 382 12.15 4.69 24.60
C TRP A 382 12.16 4.27 26.08
N GLY A 383 12.93 3.25 26.46
CA GLY A 383 13.24 2.91 27.84
C GLY A 383 12.00 2.62 28.69
N THR A 384 11.59 1.35 28.75
CA THR A 384 10.82 0.88 29.90
C THR A 384 11.81 0.44 30.99
N ASP A 385 11.49 0.67 32.27
CA ASP A 385 12.35 0.33 33.43
C ASP A 385 12.73 -1.18 33.53
N GLU A 386 12.19 -2.03 32.65
CA GLU A 386 12.55 -3.44 32.53
C GLU A 386 13.49 -3.67 31.33
N PRO A 387 14.62 -4.40 31.51
CA PRO A 387 15.46 -4.82 30.39
C PRO A 387 14.64 -5.71 29.47
N GLY A 388 14.36 -5.23 28.25
CA GLY A 388 13.55 -5.95 27.28
C GLY A 388 14.10 -7.35 26.98
N CYS A 389 13.21 -8.34 26.84
CA CYS A 389 13.60 -9.72 26.54
C CYS A 389 14.40 -9.79 25.22
N ARG A 390 15.67 -10.21 25.27
CA ARG A 390 16.49 -10.45 24.07
C ARG A 390 16.04 -11.77 23.43
N ARG A 391 15.16 -11.71 22.42
CA ARG A 391 14.73 -12.91 21.67
C ARG A 391 15.62 -13.16 20.46
N ARG A 392 16.08 -14.40 20.29
CA ARG A 392 16.97 -14.85 19.20
C ARG A 392 16.50 -14.42 17.81
N CYS A 393 15.22 -14.65 17.52
CA CYS A 393 14.65 -14.33 16.21
C CYS A 393 14.55 -12.81 15.94
N PHE A 394 14.44 -11.99 16.98
CA PHE A 394 14.51 -10.54 16.86
C PHE A 394 15.96 -10.08 16.69
N GLU A 395 16.89 -10.61 17.50
CA GLU A 395 18.31 -10.25 17.43
C GLU A 395 18.91 -10.61 16.06
N GLN A 396 18.68 -11.82 15.54
CA GLN A 396 19.14 -12.20 14.20
C GLN A 396 18.62 -11.27 13.09
N ASP A 397 17.37 -10.84 13.20
CA ASP A 397 16.75 -9.98 12.20
C ASP A 397 17.17 -8.50 12.38
N TRP A 398 17.44 -8.00 13.59
CA TRP A 398 17.57 -6.56 13.88
C TRP A 398 18.95 -6.11 14.42
N CYS A 399 19.84 -7.03 14.82
CA CYS A 399 21.18 -6.73 15.32
C CYS A 399 22.04 -5.92 14.35
N THR A 400 22.09 -6.38 13.10
CA THR A 400 22.94 -5.80 12.06
C THR A 400 22.53 -4.36 11.72
N ASP A 401 21.29 -3.99 12.03
CA ASP A 401 20.76 -2.64 11.83
C ASP A 401 20.65 -1.82 13.11
N CYS A 402 21.07 -2.36 14.26
CA CYS A 402 20.93 -1.71 15.56
C CYS A 402 21.54 -0.29 15.58
N ARG A 403 22.70 -0.12 14.93
CA ARG A 403 23.36 1.20 14.75
C ARG A 403 22.64 2.12 13.77
N ARG A 404 22.00 1.58 12.73
CA ARG A 404 21.24 2.34 11.72
C ARG A 404 19.90 2.81 12.28
N ILE A 405 19.26 1.98 13.10
CA ILE A 405 17.95 2.25 13.69
C ILE A 405 18.08 3.20 14.89
N GLY A 406 19.27 3.25 15.52
CA GLY A 406 19.57 4.17 16.61
C GLY A 406 19.07 3.69 17.97
N TYR A 407 19.05 2.37 18.19
CA TYR A 407 18.66 1.81 19.49
C TYR A 407 19.54 2.36 20.60
N GLN A 408 18.89 2.80 21.68
CA GLN A 408 19.56 3.38 22.84
C GLN A 408 20.24 2.29 23.70
N THR A 409 19.76 1.04 23.61
CA THR A 409 20.28 -0.12 24.35
C THR A 409 20.37 -1.37 23.46
N GLY A 410 21.33 -2.27 23.76
CA GLY A 410 21.45 -3.59 23.13
C GLY A 410 22.14 -3.67 21.76
N CYS A 411 22.92 -2.65 21.37
CA CYS A 411 23.78 -2.63 20.17
C CYS A 411 25.27 -2.91 20.45
N ASP A 412 25.55 -3.67 21.50
CA ASP A 412 26.90 -4.11 21.85
C ASP A 412 27.42 -5.21 20.89
N GLN A 413 28.74 -5.43 20.87
CA GLN A 413 29.36 -6.53 20.11
C GLN A 413 28.76 -7.90 20.46
N ASP A 414 28.15 -8.01 21.64
CA ASP A 414 27.52 -9.22 22.13
C ASP A 414 26.35 -9.66 21.27
N CYS A 415 25.61 -8.73 20.66
CA CYS A 415 24.43 -9.04 19.85
C CYS A 415 24.74 -9.92 18.61
N GLU A 416 25.96 -9.80 18.05
CA GLU A 416 26.46 -10.64 16.94
C GLU A 416 27.08 -11.97 17.42
N SER A 417 27.42 -12.08 18.71
CA SER A 417 28.07 -13.25 19.32
C SER A 417 27.18 -14.07 20.26
N LEU A 418 25.90 -13.72 20.42
CA LEU A 418 24.94 -14.47 21.23
C LEU A 418 24.82 -15.92 20.72
N HIS A 419 25.28 -16.86 21.53
CA HIS A 419 25.19 -18.29 21.27
C HIS A 419 23.82 -18.84 21.69
N GLU A 420 23.51 -20.06 21.25
CA GLU A 420 22.23 -20.75 21.45
C GLU A 420 21.80 -20.89 22.93
N ILE A 421 22.75 -20.72 23.86
CA ILE A 421 22.61 -20.91 25.31
C ILE A 421 22.29 -19.58 26.04
N ASP A 422 22.41 -18.44 25.36
CA ASP A 422 22.21 -17.11 25.95
C ASP A 422 20.73 -16.66 25.96
N TYR A 423 19.82 -17.55 25.51
CA TYR A 423 18.39 -17.28 25.41
C TYR A 423 17.63 -18.06 26.48
N VAL A 424 16.86 -17.36 27.32
CA VAL A 424 15.76 -17.99 28.05
C VAL A 424 14.66 -18.24 27.04
N GLU A 425 14.58 -19.46 26.50
CA GLU A 425 13.35 -19.89 25.86
C GLU A 425 12.27 -19.95 26.94
N TYR A 426 11.08 -19.40 26.67
CA TYR A 426 9.95 -19.44 27.60
C TYR A 426 9.53 -20.88 28.00
N TRP A 427 10.10 -21.90 27.36
CA TRP A 427 9.93 -23.32 27.70
C TRP A 427 10.68 -23.73 28.98
N ASP A 428 11.73 -23.00 29.38
CA ASP A 428 12.58 -23.39 30.53
C ASP A 428 12.10 -22.83 31.88
N GLN A 429 11.10 -21.95 31.90
CA GLN A 429 10.57 -21.40 33.16
C GLN A 429 9.37 -22.18 33.73
N ASP A 430 8.68 -22.99 32.91
CA ASP A 430 7.54 -23.79 33.35
C ASP A 430 7.91 -25.26 33.68
N SER A 431 9.12 -25.72 33.35
CA SER A 431 9.58 -27.06 33.71
C SER A 431 10.09 -27.19 35.15
N ASP A 432 10.51 -26.09 35.77
CA ASP A 432 11.19 -26.14 37.08
C ASP A 432 10.26 -25.87 38.29
N ASN A 433 9.01 -25.46 38.06
CA ASN A 433 8.05 -25.20 39.15
C ASN A 433 7.12 -26.36 39.50
N HIS A 434 7.32 -27.56 38.93
CA HIS A 434 6.56 -28.76 39.28
C HIS A 434 7.40 -29.90 39.88
N ALA A 435 8.68 -29.67 40.18
CA ALA A 435 9.58 -30.71 40.70
C ALA A 435 9.89 -30.63 42.21
N SER A 436 9.21 -29.77 42.98
CA SER A 436 9.53 -29.54 44.40
C SER A 436 8.32 -29.49 45.33
N GLU A 437 7.38 -30.44 45.18
CA GLU A 437 6.36 -30.64 46.22
C GLU A 437 5.81 -32.08 46.27
N ILE A 438 6.71 -33.08 46.31
CA ILE A 438 6.37 -34.41 46.84
C ILE A 438 7.56 -34.88 47.68
N ASP A 439 7.54 -34.55 48.96
CA ASP A 439 8.05 -35.44 50.00
C ASP A 439 7.57 -34.99 51.40
N TYR A 440 7.15 -35.98 52.19
CA TYR A 440 6.72 -35.96 53.60
C TYR A 440 5.33 -35.45 53.97
N ILE A 441 4.34 -36.37 54.00
CA ILE A 441 3.59 -36.67 55.24
C ILE A 441 3.38 -38.19 55.34
N SER A 442 3.94 -38.75 56.42
CA SER A 442 3.69 -40.07 57.01
C SER A 442 2.36 -40.16 57.73
#